data_AF-A0A7X5TKD3-F1
#
_entry.id   AF-A0A7X5TKD3-F1
#
_cell.length_a   1.000
_cell.length_b   1.000
_cell.length_c   1.000
_cell.angle_alpha   90.00
_cell.angle_beta   90.00
_cell.angle_gamma   90.00
#
_symmetry.space_group_name_H-M   'P 1'
#
loop_
_entity.id
_entity.type
_entity.pdbx_description
1 polymer ?
#
loop_
_entity_poly.entity_id
_entity_poly.type
_entity_poly.pdbx_seq_one_letter_code
_entity_poly.pdbx_strand_id
1 'polypeptide(L)'
;QLSPRSEIDTALRMLEKQGQQLGWQAPVYVWNVQCSRWDQRDRPTQTVGCFLPEEGTPPLLAAGLNTLPSQLAARGMAQALAEIRHDFLLRLAQSMRDGGVERLVRQLTPLLDRPSIWLAGVMFSLPLAAQSGMAEHGWLVESSWDGVLDDVRHIRGHAVGFPWEKSAQWGLMVLAVVWGVGSFTSFFANRHQITLSRERVSQASDRQRPLSDRLLSQYALQRELDRLQYREEEGAPWYSRFGLNQNPALLKALWPVYQRNNTQLIRDDAAQVLHQRLTEWVNLPPGSPQRRQRMKAAYAQLKAYLMMAQPAKANAVFMSRVLMENWPQRAGVTDGLWQNTGESLLRFYAQHLPQHPDWKITADAGLVSEVRRILLTQLGQRNAEATLYQKMLQQVAPSYGDLGLAQMTGATDARRLFSTNQVVPGMFTRQAWEGQVQ
;
A
#
# COMPACT_ATOMS: atom_id res chain seq x y z
N GLN A 1 64.86 -12.43 -17.30
CA GLN A 1 64.10 -13.20 -16.30
C GLN A 1 62.92 -12.31 -15.93
N LEU A 2 61.68 -12.82 -15.93
CA LEU A 2 60.54 -12.03 -15.45
C LEU A 2 60.78 -11.70 -13.96
N SER A 3 60.40 -10.49 -13.52
CA SER A 3 60.49 -10.02 -12.13
C SER A 3 59.92 -11.04 -11.12
N PRO A 4 60.34 -11.01 -9.84
CA PRO A 4 59.85 -11.96 -8.83
C PRO A 4 58.31 -12.00 -8.82
N ARG A 5 57.75 -13.22 -8.84
CA ARG A 5 56.31 -13.48 -9.03
C ARG A 5 55.39 -12.68 -8.10
N SER A 6 55.84 -12.30 -6.92
CA SER A 6 55.10 -11.52 -5.93
C SER A 6 54.83 -10.08 -6.35
N GLU A 7 55.78 -9.42 -7.01
CA GLU A 7 55.64 -8.04 -7.48
C GLU A 7 54.66 -7.95 -8.65
N ILE A 8 54.75 -8.90 -9.59
CA ILE A 8 53.84 -9.01 -10.72
C ILE A 8 52.41 -9.29 -10.23
N ASP A 9 52.22 -10.21 -9.28
CA ASP A 9 50.87 -10.49 -8.75
C ASP A 9 50.28 -9.29 -8.02
N THR A 10 51.10 -8.51 -7.29
CA THR A 10 50.66 -7.29 -6.61
C THR A 10 50.24 -6.21 -7.62
N ALA A 11 51.03 -6.00 -8.68
CA ALA A 11 50.70 -5.06 -9.74
C ALA A 11 49.40 -5.45 -10.47
N LEU A 12 49.23 -6.74 -10.80
CA LEU A 12 48.02 -7.25 -11.44
C LEU A 12 46.78 -7.07 -10.55
N ARG A 13 46.88 -7.33 -9.24
CA ARG A 13 45.77 -7.08 -8.29
C ARG A 13 45.45 -5.60 -8.15
N MET A 14 46.44 -4.72 -8.21
CA MET A 14 46.20 -3.27 -8.21
C MET A 14 45.44 -2.84 -9.47
N LEU A 15 45.83 -3.35 -10.65
CA LEU A 15 45.12 -3.10 -11.91
C LEU A 15 43.69 -3.62 -11.89
N GLU A 16 43.46 -4.82 -11.35
CA GLU A 16 42.12 -5.38 -11.18
C GLU A 16 41.26 -4.50 -10.26
N LYS A 17 41.79 -4.09 -9.11
CA LYS A 17 41.08 -3.21 -8.18
C LYS A 17 40.76 -1.85 -8.79
N GLN A 18 41.69 -1.27 -9.54
CA GLN A 18 41.47 -0.01 -10.27
C GLN A 18 40.41 -0.19 -11.35
N GLY A 19 40.46 -1.29 -12.11
CA GLY A 19 39.47 -1.60 -13.13
C GLY A 19 38.06 -1.78 -12.56
N GLN A 20 37.94 -2.44 -11.41
CA GLN A 20 36.67 -2.58 -10.68
C GLN A 20 36.14 -1.23 -10.17
N GLN A 21 37.02 -0.33 -9.71
CA GLN A 21 36.62 1.01 -9.24
C GLN A 21 36.16 1.92 -10.39
N LEU A 22 36.84 1.84 -11.53
CA LEU A 22 36.54 2.63 -12.72
C LEU A 22 35.40 2.04 -13.56
N GLY A 23 35.02 0.79 -13.31
CA GLY A 23 34.07 0.04 -14.13
C GLY A 23 34.60 -0.28 -15.53
N TRP A 24 35.90 -0.11 -15.74
CA TRP A 24 36.58 -0.17 -17.04
C TRP A 24 38.00 -0.70 -16.87
N GLN A 25 38.43 -1.57 -17.77
CA GLN A 25 39.76 -2.15 -17.76
C GLN A 25 40.48 -1.96 -19.09
N ALA A 26 41.73 -1.51 -18.99
CA ALA A 26 42.61 -1.33 -20.13
C ALA A 26 43.27 -2.66 -20.57
N PRO A 27 43.62 -2.79 -21.87
CA PRO A 27 44.45 -3.89 -22.35
C PRO A 27 45.82 -3.89 -21.67
N VAL A 28 46.30 -5.06 -21.27
CA VAL A 28 47.60 -5.24 -20.62
C VAL A 28 48.58 -5.86 -21.61
N TYR A 29 49.76 -5.27 -21.72
CA TYR A 29 50.89 -5.82 -22.49
C TYR A 29 51.99 -6.27 -21.55
N VAL A 30 52.54 -7.47 -21.77
CA VAL A 30 53.68 -7.96 -21.01
C VAL A 30 54.96 -7.66 -21.77
N TRP A 31 55.86 -6.90 -21.15
CA TRP A 31 57.13 -6.52 -21.75
C TRP A 31 58.29 -7.28 -21.11
N ASN A 32 58.99 -8.10 -21.89
CA ASN A 32 60.14 -8.87 -21.44
C ASN A 32 61.45 -8.21 -21.89
N VAL A 33 62.06 -7.47 -20.96
CA VAL A 33 63.35 -6.80 -21.20
C VAL A 33 64.49 -7.81 -21.02
N GLN A 34 65.30 -7.98 -22.05
CA GLN A 34 66.45 -8.88 -22.06
C GLN A 34 67.77 -8.10 -21.96
N CYS A 35 68.81 -8.75 -21.44
CA CYS A 35 70.14 -8.16 -21.35
C CYS A 35 71.04 -8.68 -22.47
N SER A 36 71.79 -7.78 -23.10
CA SER A 36 72.92 -8.16 -23.96
C SER A 36 74.24 -7.93 -23.24
N ARG A 37 75.25 -8.72 -23.62
CA ARG A 37 76.64 -8.53 -23.16
C ARG A 37 77.36 -7.46 -23.99
N TRP A 38 76.86 -7.17 -25.18
CA TRP A 38 77.36 -6.14 -26.06
C TRP A 38 76.51 -4.88 -25.92
N ASP A 39 77.17 -3.72 -25.93
CA ASP A 39 76.45 -2.45 -26.02
C ASP A 39 75.87 -2.32 -27.43
N GLN A 40 74.56 -2.07 -27.52
CA GLN A 40 73.79 -2.03 -28.77
C GLN A 40 72.82 -0.83 -28.77
N ARG A 41 73.21 0.27 -28.11
CA ARG A 41 72.37 1.49 -28.01
C ARG A 41 72.11 2.16 -29.36
N ASP A 42 73.01 1.97 -30.32
CA ASP A 42 72.91 2.49 -31.69
C ASP A 42 72.18 1.55 -32.65
N ARG A 43 71.76 0.37 -32.17
CA ARG A 43 71.01 -0.60 -32.98
C ARG A 43 69.66 0.02 -33.40
N PRO A 44 69.25 -0.12 -34.67
CA PRO A 44 67.92 0.29 -35.08
C PRO A 44 66.87 -0.47 -34.26
N THR A 45 66.06 0.28 -33.50
CA THR A 45 64.98 -0.28 -32.69
C THR A 45 63.71 -0.47 -33.53
N GLN A 46 62.94 -1.49 -33.18
CA GLN A 46 61.70 -1.84 -33.84
C GLN A 46 60.80 -2.57 -32.84
N THR A 47 59.49 -2.61 -33.10
CA THR A 47 58.59 -3.47 -32.34
C THR A 47 58.93 -4.94 -32.56
N VAL A 48 59.10 -5.66 -31.46
CA VAL A 48 59.37 -7.10 -31.43
C VAL A 48 58.42 -7.73 -30.42
N GLY A 49 57.51 -8.57 -30.92
CA GLY A 49 56.51 -9.20 -30.07
C GLY A 49 55.33 -9.73 -30.87
N CYS A 50 54.34 -10.25 -30.17
CA CYS A 50 53.07 -10.70 -30.75
C CYS A 50 51.90 -10.06 -30.03
N PHE A 51 50.85 -9.73 -30.80
CA PHE A 51 49.57 -9.26 -30.30
C PHE A 51 48.60 -10.44 -30.18
N LEU A 52 47.68 -10.34 -29.23
CA LEU A 52 46.66 -11.36 -28.95
C LEU A 52 45.25 -10.75 -29.10
N PRO A 53 44.29 -11.55 -29.58
CA PRO A 53 42.90 -11.13 -29.61
C PRO A 53 42.31 -11.04 -28.19
N GLU A 54 41.10 -10.48 -28.10
CA GLU A 54 40.32 -10.29 -26.87
C GLU A 54 40.17 -11.58 -26.04
N GLU A 55 39.88 -12.70 -26.70
CA GLU A 55 39.79 -14.04 -26.10
C GLU A 55 41.12 -14.79 -26.25
N GLY A 56 42.19 -14.24 -25.68
CA GLY A 56 43.52 -14.82 -25.71
C GLY A 56 43.56 -16.18 -25.00
N THR A 57 43.82 -17.26 -25.74
CA THR A 57 44.01 -18.59 -25.15
C THR A 57 45.50 -18.99 -25.17
N PRO A 58 45.97 -19.85 -24.24
CA PRO A 58 47.35 -20.36 -24.26
C PRO A 58 47.84 -20.92 -25.62
N PRO A 59 47.03 -21.67 -26.41
CA PRO A 59 47.45 -22.11 -27.74
C PRO A 59 47.57 -20.96 -28.75
N LEU A 60 46.73 -19.92 -28.67
CA LEU A 60 46.86 -18.73 -29.52
C LEU A 60 48.15 -17.95 -29.21
N LEU A 61 48.49 -17.83 -27.92
CA LEU A 61 49.78 -17.25 -27.50
C LEU A 61 50.96 -18.05 -28.07
N ALA A 62 50.91 -19.38 -27.96
CA ALA A 62 51.95 -20.26 -28.48
C ALA A 62 52.09 -20.12 -30.01
N ALA A 63 50.97 -20.08 -30.74
CA ALA A 63 50.97 -19.87 -32.18
C ALA A 63 51.59 -18.51 -32.56
N GLY A 64 51.19 -17.43 -31.90
CA GLY A 64 51.75 -16.09 -32.10
C GLY A 64 53.26 -16.05 -31.87
N LEU A 65 53.74 -16.58 -30.74
CA LEU A 65 55.16 -16.64 -30.43
C LEU A 65 55.96 -17.52 -31.39
N ASN A 66 55.40 -18.61 -31.90
CA ASN A 66 56.05 -19.52 -32.86
C ASN A 66 56.26 -18.90 -34.25
N THR A 67 55.57 -17.80 -34.59
CA THR A 67 55.82 -17.06 -35.84
C THR A 67 57.03 -16.13 -35.77
N LEU A 68 57.45 -15.73 -34.56
CA LEU A 68 58.52 -14.75 -34.37
C LEU A 68 59.92 -15.26 -34.77
N PRO A 69 60.36 -16.51 -34.50
CA PRO A 69 61.74 -16.94 -34.73
C PRO A 69 62.23 -16.83 -36.17
N SER A 70 61.36 -16.99 -37.17
CA SER A 70 61.74 -16.85 -38.58
C SER A 70 61.94 -15.37 -38.95
N GLN A 71 61.02 -14.51 -38.53
CA GLN A 71 61.08 -13.06 -38.75
C GLN A 71 62.27 -12.43 -38.02
N LEU A 72 62.51 -12.86 -36.78
CA LEU A 72 63.64 -12.41 -35.95
C LEU A 72 64.98 -12.88 -36.52
N ALA A 73 65.06 -14.11 -37.03
CA ALA A 73 66.29 -14.59 -37.66
C ALA A 73 66.64 -13.78 -38.93
N ALA A 74 65.66 -13.49 -39.79
CA ALA A 74 65.88 -12.71 -41.00
C ALA A 74 66.30 -11.26 -40.69
N ARG A 75 65.55 -10.57 -39.80
CA ARG A 75 65.86 -9.19 -39.39
C ARG A 75 67.17 -9.12 -38.59
N GLY A 76 67.42 -10.10 -37.73
CA GLY A 76 68.63 -10.19 -36.92
C GLY A 76 69.88 -10.42 -37.76
N MET A 77 69.78 -11.25 -38.80
CA MET A 77 70.90 -11.46 -39.74
C MET A 77 71.25 -10.17 -40.46
N ALA A 78 70.26 -9.40 -40.92
CA ALA A 78 70.49 -8.10 -41.54
C ALA A 78 71.18 -7.11 -40.57
N GLN A 79 70.79 -7.09 -39.29
CA GLN A 79 71.42 -6.23 -38.28
C GLN A 79 72.85 -6.69 -37.94
N ALA A 80 73.09 -7.99 -37.85
CA ALA A 80 74.42 -8.56 -37.58
C ALA A 80 75.39 -8.38 -38.76
N LEU A 81 74.91 -8.39 -40.00
CA LEU A 81 75.70 -8.07 -41.19
C LEU A 81 76.13 -6.60 -41.23
N ALA A 82 75.29 -5.69 -40.73
CA ALA A 82 75.64 -4.29 -40.60
C ALA A 82 76.69 -4.08 -39.50
N GLU A 83 76.51 -4.74 -38.36
CA GLU A 83 77.42 -4.64 -37.23
C GLU A 83 77.27 -5.88 -36.32
N ILE A 84 78.37 -6.61 -36.12
CA ILE A 84 78.36 -7.96 -35.51
C ILE A 84 77.85 -7.93 -34.06
N ARG A 85 78.04 -6.80 -33.35
CA ARG A 85 77.51 -6.63 -31.99
C ARG A 85 75.98 -6.66 -31.93
N HIS A 86 75.23 -6.44 -33.02
CA HIS A 86 73.76 -6.39 -33.05
C HIS A 86 73.09 -7.77 -33.03
N ASP A 87 73.37 -8.56 -32.01
CA ASP A 87 72.94 -9.96 -31.93
C ASP A 87 71.56 -10.19 -31.31
N PHE A 88 70.94 -9.15 -30.74
CA PHE A 88 69.75 -9.29 -29.90
C PHE A 88 68.64 -10.12 -30.54
N LEU A 89 68.29 -9.81 -31.80
CA LEU A 89 67.22 -10.51 -32.51
C LEU A 89 67.58 -11.97 -32.82
N LEU A 90 68.84 -12.26 -33.13
CA LEU A 90 69.32 -13.62 -33.39
C LEU A 90 69.32 -14.45 -32.10
N ARG A 91 69.79 -13.87 -31.00
CA ARG A 91 69.77 -14.51 -29.68
C ARG A 91 68.34 -14.76 -29.21
N LEU A 92 67.45 -13.80 -29.42
CA LEU A 92 66.02 -13.94 -29.11
C LEU A 92 65.41 -15.07 -29.95
N ALA A 93 65.65 -15.09 -31.27
CA ALA A 93 65.17 -16.14 -32.16
C ALA A 93 65.66 -17.54 -31.74
N GLN A 94 66.94 -17.66 -31.38
CA GLN A 94 67.53 -18.89 -30.87
C GLN A 94 66.86 -19.30 -29.55
N SER A 95 66.73 -18.38 -28.60
CA SER A 95 66.10 -18.67 -27.30
C SER A 95 64.65 -19.13 -27.44
N MET A 96 63.92 -18.62 -28.43
CA MET A 96 62.55 -19.04 -28.72
C MET A 96 62.49 -20.45 -29.28
N ARG A 97 63.42 -20.81 -30.19
CA ARG A 97 63.55 -22.18 -30.74
C ARG A 97 64.00 -23.18 -29.68
N ASP A 98 64.86 -22.76 -28.75
CA ASP A 98 65.39 -23.57 -27.66
C ASP A 98 64.41 -23.65 -26.46
N GLY A 99 63.12 -23.86 -26.75
CA GLY A 99 62.06 -24.04 -25.74
C GLY A 99 61.62 -22.76 -25.01
N GLY A 100 62.04 -21.58 -25.49
CA GLY A 100 61.63 -20.29 -24.90
C GLY A 100 60.13 -20.01 -25.04
N VAL A 101 59.51 -20.44 -26.13
CA VAL A 101 58.06 -20.29 -26.36
C VAL A 101 57.26 -21.05 -25.30
N GLU A 102 57.55 -22.33 -25.09
CA GLU A 102 56.85 -23.15 -24.08
C GLU A 102 56.99 -22.59 -22.67
N ARG A 103 58.18 -22.06 -22.35
CA ARG A 103 58.46 -21.44 -21.04
C ARG A 103 57.65 -20.17 -20.84
N LEU A 104 57.56 -19.31 -21.86
CA LEU A 104 56.79 -18.07 -21.80
C LEU A 104 55.29 -18.33 -21.73
N VAL A 105 54.78 -19.27 -22.54
CA VAL A 105 53.37 -19.69 -22.48
C VAL A 105 53.05 -20.16 -21.07
N ARG A 106 53.84 -21.07 -20.49
CA ARG A 106 53.64 -21.57 -19.12
C ARG A 106 53.70 -20.47 -18.05
N GLN A 107 54.52 -19.44 -18.25
CA GLN A 107 54.61 -18.31 -17.32
C GLN A 107 53.42 -17.36 -17.43
N LEU A 108 52.79 -17.26 -18.60
CA LEU A 108 51.70 -16.33 -18.90
C LEU A 108 50.31 -16.98 -18.84
N THR A 109 50.20 -18.32 -18.85
CA THR A 109 48.94 -19.05 -18.65
C THR A 109 48.13 -18.53 -17.45
N PRO A 110 48.72 -18.32 -16.26
CA PRO A 110 47.95 -17.84 -15.10
C PRO A 110 47.40 -16.41 -15.26
N LEU A 111 47.91 -15.63 -16.22
CA LEU A 111 47.43 -14.29 -16.53
C LEU A 111 46.31 -14.36 -17.58
N LEU A 112 46.44 -15.24 -18.58
CA LEU A 112 45.40 -15.52 -19.57
C LEU A 112 44.12 -16.10 -18.94
N ASP A 113 44.27 -16.92 -17.90
CA ASP A 113 43.13 -17.53 -17.20
C ASP A 113 42.40 -16.58 -16.23
N ARG A 114 42.87 -15.31 -16.08
CA ARG A 114 42.21 -14.33 -15.20
C ARG A 114 41.11 -13.59 -15.97
N PRO A 115 39.83 -13.74 -15.61
CA PRO A 115 38.72 -13.10 -16.33
C PRO A 115 38.74 -11.58 -16.19
N SER A 116 39.32 -11.07 -15.12
CA SER A 116 39.43 -9.65 -14.82
C SER A 116 40.69 -9.01 -15.41
N ILE A 117 41.44 -9.61 -16.34
CA ILE A 117 42.61 -8.98 -17.00
C ILE A 117 42.72 -9.45 -18.45
N TRP A 118 42.72 -8.51 -19.39
CA TRP A 118 42.96 -8.82 -20.79
C TRP A 118 44.44 -8.67 -21.16
N LEU A 119 45.09 -9.77 -21.54
CA LEU A 119 46.43 -9.76 -22.16
C LEU A 119 46.34 -9.48 -23.66
N ALA A 120 46.66 -8.26 -24.07
CA ALA A 120 46.63 -7.83 -25.48
C ALA A 120 47.92 -8.16 -26.24
N GLY A 121 49.06 -8.42 -25.56
CA GLY A 121 50.28 -8.76 -26.26
C GLY A 121 51.50 -9.03 -25.39
N VAL A 122 52.54 -9.58 -26.01
CA VAL A 122 53.85 -9.83 -25.39
C VAL A 122 54.94 -9.20 -26.26
N MET A 123 55.75 -8.33 -25.65
CA MET A 123 56.80 -7.54 -26.31
C MET A 123 58.19 -7.86 -25.75
N PHE A 124 59.23 -7.66 -26.56
CA PHE A 124 60.62 -7.90 -26.18
C PHE A 124 61.48 -6.71 -26.58
N SER A 125 62.41 -6.32 -25.71
CA SER A 125 63.41 -5.29 -26.03
C SER A 125 64.68 -5.50 -25.22
N LEU A 126 65.73 -4.75 -25.58
CA LEU A 126 66.85 -4.46 -24.68
C LEU A 126 66.45 -3.32 -23.72
N PRO A 127 67.15 -3.14 -22.58
CA PRO A 127 66.96 -1.98 -21.73
C PRO A 127 67.27 -0.71 -22.52
N LEU A 128 66.30 0.21 -22.54
CA LEU A 128 66.44 1.50 -23.21
C LEU A 128 67.17 2.45 -22.26
N ALA A 129 68.17 3.16 -22.77
CA ALA A 129 68.88 4.17 -21.98
C ALA A 129 68.04 5.44 -21.90
N ALA A 130 67.94 6.03 -20.71
CA ALA A 130 67.37 7.37 -20.56
C ALA A 130 68.23 8.37 -21.36
N GLN A 131 67.62 9.10 -22.30
CA GLN A 131 68.34 10.09 -23.09
C GLN A 131 68.71 11.29 -22.20
N SER A 132 69.91 11.84 -22.41
CA SER A 132 70.43 12.98 -21.66
C SER A 132 69.51 14.21 -21.83
N GLY A 133 69.04 14.79 -20.73
CA GLY A 133 68.18 16.00 -20.76
C GLY A 133 66.67 15.74 -20.61
N MET A 134 66.27 14.51 -20.30
CA MET A 134 64.87 14.14 -20.10
C MET A 134 64.37 14.52 -18.69
N ALA A 135 63.14 15.01 -18.58
CA ALA A 135 62.47 15.23 -17.29
C ALA A 135 62.22 13.90 -16.56
N GLU A 136 62.12 13.93 -15.23
CA GLU A 136 61.99 12.74 -14.35
C GLU A 136 60.80 11.81 -14.71
N HIS A 137 59.77 12.33 -15.39
CA HIS A 137 58.61 11.58 -15.88
C HIS A 137 58.40 11.75 -17.40
N GLY A 138 59.44 12.16 -18.14
CA GLY A 138 59.38 12.31 -19.58
C GLY A 138 59.37 10.96 -20.28
N TRP A 139 58.50 10.80 -21.28
CA TRP A 139 58.47 9.64 -22.15
C TRP A 139 58.76 10.07 -23.59
N LEU A 140 59.81 9.53 -24.19
CA LEU A 140 60.11 9.64 -25.62
C LEU A 140 59.75 8.30 -26.24
N VAL A 141 58.87 8.36 -27.22
CA VAL A 141 58.42 7.18 -27.95
C VAL A 141 59.58 6.72 -28.83
N GLU A 142 60.24 5.66 -28.40
CA GLU A 142 61.18 4.92 -29.24
C GLU A 142 60.42 3.94 -30.12
N SER A 143 60.94 3.61 -31.30
CA SER A 143 60.28 2.76 -32.30
C SER A 143 60.00 1.33 -31.85
N SER A 144 60.49 0.93 -30.67
CA SER A 144 60.06 -0.31 -30.01
C SER A 144 58.57 -0.26 -29.60
N TRP A 145 58.04 0.91 -29.28
CA TRP A 145 56.65 1.14 -28.84
C TRP A 145 55.65 1.33 -29.98
N ASP A 146 56.10 1.61 -31.20
CA ASP A 146 55.23 1.97 -32.34
C ASP A 146 54.10 0.96 -32.56
N GLY A 147 54.40 -0.35 -32.54
CA GLY A 147 53.37 -1.36 -32.74
C GLY A 147 52.35 -1.45 -31.61
N VAL A 148 52.74 -1.20 -30.36
CA VAL A 148 51.77 -1.16 -29.23
C VAL A 148 50.89 0.08 -29.34
N LEU A 149 51.47 1.21 -29.73
CA LEU A 149 50.72 2.44 -29.93
C LEU A 149 49.75 2.36 -31.11
N ASP A 150 50.08 1.59 -32.14
CA ASP A 150 49.17 1.32 -33.24
C ASP A 150 48.05 0.34 -32.83
N ASP A 151 48.39 -0.72 -32.09
CA ASP A 151 47.43 -1.72 -31.61
C ASP A 151 46.37 -1.11 -30.66
N VAL A 152 46.79 -0.25 -29.72
CA VAL A 152 45.88 0.45 -28.79
C VAL A 152 44.91 1.40 -29.51
N ARG A 153 45.20 1.84 -30.74
CA ARG A 153 44.22 2.64 -31.52
C ARG A 153 43.05 1.81 -32.02
N HIS A 154 43.26 0.52 -32.20
CA HIS A 154 42.28 -0.41 -32.75
C HIS A 154 41.53 -1.18 -31.65
N ILE A 155 42.11 -1.20 -30.45
CA ILE A 155 41.61 -1.91 -29.29
C ILE A 155 40.94 -0.93 -28.30
N ARG A 156 39.79 -1.31 -27.73
CA ARG A 156 39.14 -0.57 -26.65
C ARG A 156 39.13 -1.39 -25.37
N GLY A 157 39.25 -0.73 -24.22
CA GLY A 157 39.09 -1.37 -22.92
C GLY A 157 37.70 -1.98 -22.72
N HIS A 158 37.60 -2.85 -21.72
CA HIS A 158 36.37 -3.58 -21.38
C HIS A 158 35.66 -2.95 -20.21
N ALA A 159 34.33 -2.84 -20.28
CA ALA A 159 33.55 -2.51 -19.10
C ALA A 159 33.58 -3.68 -18.12
N VAL A 160 34.05 -3.44 -16.90
CA VAL A 160 34.14 -4.44 -15.83
C VAL A 160 33.07 -4.13 -14.79
N GLY A 161 32.13 -5.06 -14.58
CA GLY A 161 31.09 -4.94 -13.54
C GLY A 161 29.65 -4.88 -14.07
N PHE A 162 28.71 -4.53 -13.19
CA PHE A 162 27.28 -4.52 -13.50
C PHE A 162 26.89 -3.25 -14.29
N PRO A 163 26.16 -3.36 -15.42
CA PRO A 163 25.84 -2.22 -16.29
C PRO A 163 24.69 -1.39 -15.72
N TRP A 164 24.94 -0.65 -14.63
CA TRP A 164 23.93 0.10 -13.88
C TRP A 164 23.09 1.04 -14.75
N GLU A 165 23.71 1.72 -15.72
CA GLU A 165 23.01 2.61 -16.65
C GLU A 165 21.95 1.88 -17.48
N LYS A 166 22.31 0.73 -18.05
CA LYS A 166 21.37 -0.07 -18.86
C LYS A 166 20.25 -0.61 -17.98
N SER A 167 20.58 -1.11 -16.79
CA SER A 167 19.58 -1.61 -15.84
C SER A 167 18.61 -0.51 -15.37
N ALA A 168 19.11 0.71 -15.13
CA ALA A 168 18.27 1.85 -14.78
C ALA A 168 17.35 2.28 -15.95
N GLN A 169 17.87 2.31 -17.18
CA GLN A 169 17.07 2.59 -18.39
C GLN A 169 15.97 1.56 -18.59
N TRP A 170 16.29 0.27 -18.48
CA TRP A 170 15.29 -0.80 -18.55
C TRP A 170 14.28 -0.72 -17.40
N GLY A 171 14.73 -0.40 -16.18
CA GLY A 171 13.85 -0.17 -15.04
C GLY A 171 12.85 0.96 -15.30
N LEU A 172 13.32 2.08 -15.86
CA LEU A 172 12.45 3.21 -16.22
C LEU A 172 11.46 2.86 -17.33
N MET A 173 11.90 2.11 -18.35
CA MET A 173 11.03 1.63 -19.43
C MET A 173 9.93 0.71 -18.89
N VAL A 174 10.27 -0.25 -18.04
CA VAL A 174 9.29 -1.15 -17.41
C VAL A 174 8.31 -0.37 -16.54
N LEU A 175 8.79 0.58 -15.74
CA LEU A 175 7.94 1.46 -14.92
C LEU A 175 6.95 2.25 -15.79
N ALA A 176 7.42 2.82 -16.90
CA ALA A 176 6.58 3.57 -17.83
C ALA A 176 5.49 2.69 -18.47
N VAL A 177 5.83 1.46 -18.87
CA VAL A 177 4.85 0.50 -19.42
C VAL A 177 3.81 0.10 -18.37
N VAL A 178 4.23 -0.23 -17.14
CA VAL A 178 3.32 -0.57 -16.03
C VAL A 178 2.37 0.59 -15.73
N TRP A 179 2.90 1.82 -15.70
CA TRP A 179 2.08 3.01 -15.47
C TRP A 179 1.11 3.29 -16.63
N GLY A 180 1.54 3.09 -17.87
CA GLY A 180 0.69 3.23 -19.07
C GLY A 180 -0.47 2.24 -19.10
N VAL A 181 -0.20 0.95 -18.89
CA VAL A 181 -1.23 -0.11 -18.83
C VAL A 181 -2.18 0.12 -17.67
N GLY A 182 -1.66 0.49 -16.50
CA GLY A 182 -2.45 0.83 -15.31
C GLY A 182 -3.37 2.03 -15.55
N SER A 183 -2.86 3.09 -16.17
CA SER A 183 -3.64 4.30 -16.50
C SER A 183 -4.74 4.00 -17.53
N PHE A 184 -4.43 3.22 -18.56
CA PHE A 184 -5.42 2.82 -19.57
C PHE A 184 -6.56 2.00 -18.95
N THR A 185 -6.22 1.01 -18.12
CA THR A 185 -7.21 0.16 -17.42
C THR A 185 -8.09 1.01 -16.49
N SER A 186 -7.45 1.93 -15.74
CA SER A 186 -8.14 2.86 -14.86
C SER A 186 -9.07 3.80 -15.61
N PHE A 187 -8.66 4.30 -16.78
CA PHE A 187 -9.51 5.13 -17.63
C PHE A 187 -10.78 4.39 -18.05
N PHE A 188 -10.69 3.17 -18.57
CA PHE A 188 -11.86 2.40 -18.99
C PHE A 188 -12.77 2.05 -17.82
N ALA A 189 -12.21 1.61 -16.69
CA ALA A 189 -12.98 1.30 -15.48
C ALA A 189 -13.77 2.53 -14.97
N ASN A 190 -13.10 3.68 -14.84
CA ASN A 190 -13.73 4.92 -14.40
C ASN A 190 -14.73 5.46 -15.42
N ARG A 191 -14.44 5.37 -16.73
CA ARG A 191 -15.36 5.81 -17.79
C ARG A 191 -16.64 4.99 -17.82
N HIS A 192 -16.52 3.67 -17.69
CA HIS A 192 -17.66 2.77 -17.61
C HIS A 192 -18.52 3.08 -16.38
N GLN A 193 -17.89 3.31 -15.23
CA GLN A 193 -18.58 3.69 -14.01
C GLN A 193 -19.35 5.01 -14.16
N ILE A 194 -18.75 6.05 -14.75
CA ILE A 194 -19.43 7.33 -15.02
C ILE A 194 -20.66 7.14 -15.91
N THR A 195 -20.58 6.32 -16.96
CA THR A 195 -21.72 6.08 -17.87
C THR A 195 -22.87 5.40 -17.12
N LEU A 196 -22.57 4.35 -16.35
CA LEU A 196 -23.57 3.65 -15.54
C LEU A 196 -24.21 4.57 -14.49
N SER A 197 -23.43 5.40 -13.81
CA SER A 197 -23.97 6.34 -12.82
C SER A 197 -24.87 7.39 -13.48
N ARG A 198 -24.57 7.84 -14.71
CA ARG A 198 -25.44 8.77 -15.47
C ARG A 198 -26.78 8.14 -15.81
N GLU A 199 -26.80 6.90 -16.28
CA GLU A 199 -28.04 6.17 -16.59
C GLU A 199 -28.90 5.95 -15.34
N ARG A 200 -28.27 5.63 -14.20
CA ARG A 200 -29.01 5.47 -12.93
C ARG A 200 -29.56 6.79 -12.41
N VAL A 201 -28.81 7.89 -12.56
CA VAL A 201 -29.30 9.23 -12.21
C VAL A 201 -30.48 9.63 -13.08
N SER A 202 -30.45 9.35 -14.40
CA SER A 202 -31.58 9.67 -15.28
C SER A 202 -32.82 8.84 -14.92
N GLN A 203 -32.65 7.56 -14.62
CA GLN A 203 -33.76 6.69 -14.19
C GLN A 203 -34.32 7.11 -12.82
N ALA A 204 -33.46 7.47 -11.87
CA ALA A 204 -33.90 7.92 -10.54
C ALA A 204 -34.53 9.31 -10.54
N SER A 205 -34.17 10.16 -11.52
CA SER A 205 -34.73 11.52 -11.64
C SER A 205 -36.04 11.57 -12.43
N ASP A 206 -36.42 10.47 -13.09
CA ASP A 206 -37.65 10.38 -13.88
C ASP A 206 -38.89 10.34 -12.99
N ARG A 207 -39.57 11.49 -12.87
CA ARG A 207 -40.75 11.67 -12.03
C ARG A 207 -42.01 11.02 -12.60
N GLN A 208 -42.03 10.62 -13.87
CA GLN A 208 -43.21 10.08 -14.54
C GLN A 208 -43.42 8.59 -14.27
N ARG A 209 -42.43 7.91 -13.67
CA ARG A 209 -42.49 6.48 -13.38
C ARG A 209 -43.36 6.16 -12.15
N PRO A 210 -43.91 4.94 -12.07
CA PRO A 210 -44.61 4.44 -10.88
C PRO A 210 -43.77 4.58 -9.60
N LEU A 211 -44.43 4.77 -8.46
CA LEU A 211 -43.78 4.97 -7.15
C LEU A 211 -42.84 3.81 -6.79
N SER A 212 -43.24 2.57 -7.08
CA SER A 212 -42.43 1.36 -6.86
C SER A 212 -41.09 1.41 -7.62
N ASP A 213 -41.10 1.82 -8.89
CA ASP A 213 -39.88 1.92 -9.71
C ASP A 213 -38.97 3.03 -9.20
N ARG A 214 -39.56 4.16 -8.79
CA ARG A 214 -38.81 5.25 -8.18
C ARG A 214 -38.13 4.80 -6.87
N LEU A 215 -38.79 4.01 -6.04
CA LEU A 215 -38.19 3.45 -4.82
C LEU A 215 -37.08 2.45 -5.11
N LEU A 216 -37.26 1.56 -6.09
CA LEU A 216 -36.21 0.63 -6.52
C LEU A 216 -34.98 1.38 -7.06
N SER A 217 -35.19 2.43 -7.85
CA SER A 217 -34.10 3.27 -8.36
C SER A 217 -33.36 4.00 -7.24
N GLN A 218 -34.09 4.49 -6.22
CA GLN A 218 -33.52 5.12 -5.04
C GLN A 218 -32.70 4.12 -4.22
N TYR A 219 -33.21 2.89 -4.05
CA TYR A 219 -32.50 1.83 -3.36
C TYR A 219 -31.21 1.42 -4.08
N ALA A 220 -31.25 1.33 -5.42
CA ALA A 220 -30.06 1.07 -6.22
C ALA A 220 -29.02 2.21 -6.11
N LEU A 221 -29.48 3.47 -6.06
CA LEU A 221 -28.63 4.64 -5.86
C LEU A 221 -27.92 4.61 -4.49
N GLN A 222 -28.63 4.22 -3.42
CA GLN A 222 -28.04 4.05 -2.09
C GLN A 222 -26.92 3.01 -2.09
N ARG A 223 -27.15 1.83 -2.67
CA ARG A 223 -26.11 0.79 -2.78
C ARG A 223 -24.87 1.26 -3.53
N GLU A 224 -25.05 2.12 -4.54
CA GLU A 224 -23.92 2.70 -5.28
C GLU A 224 -23.14 3.72 -4.44
N LEU A 225 -23.84 4.57 -3.67
CA LEU A 225 -23.24 5.50 -2.72
C LEU A 225 -22.47 4.76 -1.63
N ASP A 226 -23.06 3.74 -0.99
CA ASP A 226 -22.39 2.89 0.01
C ASP A 226 -21.11 2.29 -0.55
N ARG A 227 -21.17 1.70 -1.75
CA ARG A 227 -20.00 1.10 -2.41
C ARG A 227 -18.91 2.13 -2.70
N LEU A 228 -19.29 3.33 -3.12
CA LEU A 228 -18.36 4.40 -3.43
C LEU A 228 -17.69 4.94 -2.16
N GLN A 229 -18.45 5.13 -1.09
CA GLN A 229 -17.97 5.60 0.20
C GLN A 229 -17.04 4.58 0.85
N TYR A 230 -17.42 3.30 0.83
CA TYR A 230 -16.56 2.20 1.28
C TYR A 230 -15.19 2.20 0.55
N ARG A 231 -15.17 2.48 -0.75
CA ARG A 231 -13.93 2.60 -1.54
C ARG A 231 -13.14 3.88 -1.25
N GLU A 232 -13.75 4.91 -0.69
CA GLU A 232 -13.06 6.12 -0.25
C GLU A 232 -12.39 5.89 1.11
N GLU A 233 -13.08 5.18 2.02
CA GLU A 233 -12.60 4.88 3.38
C GLU A 233 -11.55 3.76 3.41
N GLU A 234 -11.82 2.61 2.77
CA GLU A 234 -10.90 1.44 2.78
C GLU A 234 -9.95 1.40 1.58
N GLY A 235 -10.19 2.26 0.58
CA GLY A 235 -9.37 2.41 -0.61
C GLY A 235 -9.95 1.75 -1.86
N ALA A 236 -9.78 2.43 -2.99
CA ALA A 236 -10.27 1.96 -4.27
C ALA A 236 -9.47 0.74 -4.78
N PRO A 237 -10.08 -0.13 -5.60
CA PRO A 237 -9.35 -1.22 -6.25
C PRO A 237 -8.15 -0.70 -7.05
N TRP A 238 -7.00 -1.38 -7.00
CA TRP A 238 -5.74 -0.93 -7.60
C TRP A 238 -5.88 -0.52 -9.07
N TYR A 239 -6.69 -1.25 -9.85
CA TYR A 239 -6.94 -0.99 -11.27
C TYR A 239 -7.68 0.33 -11.53
N SER A 240 -8.27 0.97 -10.52
CA SER A 240 -8.96 2.28 -10.63
C SER A 240 -8.15 3.46 -10.07
N ARG A 241 -6.94 3.19 -9.52
CA ARG A 241 -6.17 4.16 -8.71
C ARG A 241 -5.13 4.98 -9.46
N PHE A 242 -4.64 4.53 -10.62
CA PHE A 242 -3.49 5.13 -11.35
C PHE A 242 -3.72 6.61 -11.74
N GLY A 243 -3.73 7.55 -10.80
CA GLY A 243 -3.99 8.97 -10.97
C GLY A 243 -5.41 9.37 -11.41
N LEU A 244 -6.28 8.40 -11.72
CA LEU A 244 -7.58 8.65 -12.38
C LEU A 244 -8.81 8.30 -11.52
N ASN A 245 -8.67 8.14 -10.20
CA ASN A 245 -9.79 7.76 -9.33
C ASN A 245 -10.90 8.83 -9.35
N GLN A 246 -12.08 8.47 -9.88
CA GLN A 246 -13.25 9.35 -9.98
C GLN A 246 -14.24 9.18 -8.83
N ASN A 247 -14.00 8.28 -7.86
CA ASN A 247 -14.95 7.99 -6.78
C ASN A 247 -15.38 9.23 -5.99
N PRO A 248 -14.48 10.14 -5.56
CA PRO A 248 -14.88 11.33 -4.79
C PRO A 248 -15.73 12.30 -5.63
N ALA A 249 -15.39 12.48 -6.90
CA ALA A 249 -16.14 13.33 -7.82
C ALA A 249 -17.53 12.76 -8.10
N LEU A 250 -17.65 11.44 -8.26
CA LEU A 250 -18.92 10.74 -8.41
C LEU A 250 -19.78 10.85 -7.15
N LEU A 251 -19.22 10.63 -5.96
CA LEU A 251 -19.94 10.81 -4.70
C LEU A 251 -20.52 12.23 -4.59
N LYS A 252 -19.69 13.24 -4.83
CA LYS A 252 -20.11 14.65 -4.80
C LYS A 252 -21.25 14.95 -5.79
N ALA A 253 -21.26 14.30 -6.95
CA ALA A 253 -22.31 14.47 -7.95
C ALA A 253 -23.60 13.70 -7.62
N LEU A 254 -23.51 12.53 -6.97
CA LEU A 254 -24.66 11.67 -6.67
C LEU A 254 -25.43 12.11 -5.42
N TRP A 255 -24.75 12.68 -4.41
CA TRP A 255 -25.40 13.13 -3.16
C TRP A 255 -26.59 14.09 -3.36
N PRO A 256 -26.49 15.15 -4.19
CA PRO A 256 -27.63 16.06 -4.42
C PRO A 256 -28.82 15.39 -5.11
N VAL A 257 -28.57 14.43 -6.02
CA VAL A 257 -29.64 13.66 -6.68
C VAL A 257 -30.34 12.78 -5.66
N TYR A 258 -29.56 12.05 -4.86
CA TYR A 258 -30.07 11.23 -3.76
C TYR A 258 -30.91 12.05 -2.80
N GLN A 259 -30.43 13.21 -2.35
CA GLN A 259 -31.15 14.09 -1.43
C GLN A 259 -32.52 14.46 -1.99
N ARG A 260 -32.59 15.02 -3.21
CA ARG A 260 -33.85 15.48 -3.80
C ARG A 260 -34.90 14.38 -3.86
N ASN A 261 -34.48 13.17 -4.24
CA ASN A 261 -35.35 12.02 -4.31
C ASN A 261 -35.75 11.52 -2.92
N ASN A 262 -34.79 11.39 -2.01
CA ASN A 262 -35.01 10.93 -0.64
C ASN A 262 -35.95 11.86 0.15
N THR A 263 -35.83 13.17 -0.08
CA THR A 263 -36.71 14.16 0.53
C THR A 263 -38.18 13.84 0.24
N GLN A 264 -38.53 13.67 -1.04
CA GLN A 264 -39.90 13.42 -1.46
C GLN A 264 -40.34 11.98 -1.19
N LEU A 265 -39.45 11.01 -1.39
CA LEU A 265 -39.80 9.59 -1.31
C LEU A 265 -39.72 9.03 0.09
N ILE A 266 -38.94 9.57 1.02
CA ILE A 266 -38.72 8.93 2.32
C ILE A 266 -38.93 9.94 3.43
N ARG A 267 -38.19 11.05 3.41
CA ARG A 267 -38.14 12.00 4.53
C ARG A 267 -39.51 12.60 4.83
N ASP A 268 -40.15 13.20 3.83
CA ASP A 268 -41.37 13.99 4.04
C ASP A 268 -42.55 13.07 4.40
N ASP A 269 -42.69 11.94 3.70
CA ASP A 269 -43.70 10.92 4.02
C ASP A 269 -43.49 10.31 5.41
N ALA A 270 -42.25 9.97 5.79
CA ALA A 270 -41.93 9.45 7.12
C ALA A 270 -42.26 10.47 8.22
N ALA A 271 -41.96 11.75 7.98
CA ALA A 271 -42.27 12.83 8.90
C ALA A 271 -43.80 13.01 9.03
N GLN A 272 -44.53 12.93 7.93
CA GLN A 272 -45.99 13.03 7.91
C GLN A 272 -46.65 11.87 8.66
N VAL A 273 -46.17 10.62 8.47
CA VAL A 273 -46.67 9.46 9.20
C VAL A 273 -46.47 9.62 10.70
N LEU A 274 -45.26 10.01 11.15
CA LEU A 274 -45.02 10.26 12.58
C LEU A 274 -45.87 11.42 13.12
N HIS A 275 -46.01 12.50 12.35
CA HIS A 275 -46.83 13.64 12.71
C HIS A 275 -48.31 13.22 12.90
N GLN A 276 -48.86 12.43 11.98
CA GLN A 276 -50.22 11.89 12.08
C GLN A 276 -50.39 11.01 13.32
N ARG A 277 -49.46 10.07 13.58
CA ARG A 277 -49.51 9.19 14.76
C ARG A 277 -49.47 9.96 16.07
N LEU A 278 -48.63 10.98 16.15
CA LEU A 278 -48.55 11.86 17.31
C LEU A 278 -49.83 12.67 17.50
N THR A 279 -50.41 13.20 16.42
CA THR A 279 -51.68 13.93 16.45
C THR A 279 -52.84 13.03 16.88
N GLU A 280 -52.92 11.80 16.35
CA GLU A 280 -53.90 10.78 16.77
C GLU A 280 -53.82 10.50 18.27
N TRP A 281 -52.60 10.40 18.81
CA TRP A 281 -52.40 10.15 20.24
C TRP A 281 -52.76 11.35 21.12
N VAL A 282 -52.41 12.58 20.68
CA VAL A 282 -52.81 13.83 21.35
C VAL A 282 -54.33 13.99 21.39
N ASN A 283 -55.03 13.57 20.33
CA ASN A 283 -56.49 13.67 20.23
C ASN A 283 -57.26 12.60 21.02
N LEU A 284 -56.59 11.59 21.61
CA LEU A 284 -57.27 10.62 22.48
C LEU A 284 -57.94 11.30 23.70
N PRO A 285 -58.98 10.71 24.30
CA PRO A 285 -59.56 11.30 25.50
C PRO A 285 -58.57 11.33 26.69
N PRO A 286 -58.53 12.43 27.48
CA PRO A 286 -57.80 12.48 28.75
C PRO A 286 -58.16 11.32 29.67
N GLY A 287 -57.15 10.70 30.30
CA GLY A 287 -57.36 9.58 31.24
C GLY A 287 -57.73 8.22 30.62
N SER A 288 -57.91 8.13 29.29
CA SER A 288 -58.29 6.86 28.66
C SER A 288 -57.22 5.76 28.85
N PRO A 289 -57.62 4.49 29.03
CA PRO A 289 -56.69 3.36 29.17
C PRO A 289 -55.83 3.18 27.90
N GLN A 290 -56.41 3.46 26.73
CA GLN A 290 -55.72 3.40 25.43
C GLN A 290 -54.56 4.39 25.35
N ARG A 291 -54.75 5.62 25.87
CA ARG A 291 -53.66 6.61 25.94
C ARG A 291 -52.51 6.14 26.82
N ARG A 292 -52.81 5.52 27.96
CA ARG A 292 -51.80 4.95 28.88
C ARG A 292 -51.04 3.78 28.23
N GLN A 293 -51.74 2.88 27.54
CA GLN A 293 -51.13 1.75 26.83
C GLN A 293 -50.18 2.20 25.71
N ARG A 294 -50.57 3.22 24.93
CA ARG A 294 -49.79 3.73 23.79
C ARG A 294 -48.68 4.73 24.17
N MET A 295 -48.54 5.10 25.44
CA MET A 295 -47.56 6.09 25.92
C MET A 295 -46.12 5.75 25.49
N LYS A 296 -45.70 4.47 25.63
CA LYS A 296 -44.35 4.03 25.21
C LYS A 296 -44.12 4.22 23.71
N ALA A 297 -45.12 3.91 22.90
CA ALA A 297 -45.08 4.10 21.46
C ALA A 297 -45.03 5.60 21.09
N ALA A 298 -45.86 6.42 21.73
CA ALA A 298 -45.86 7.87 21.54
C ALA A 298 -44.52 8.52 21.89
N TYR A 299 -43.87 8.08 22.97
CA TYR A 299 -42.51 8.51 23.29
C TYR A 299 -41.50 8.12 22.21
N ALA A 300 -41.56 6.87 21.72
CA ALA A 300 -40.67 6.42 20.66
C ALA A 300 -40.88 7.19 19.33
N GLN A 301 -42.14 7.43 18.96
CA GLN A 301 -42.54 8.24 17.81
C GLN A 301 -42.03 9.68 17.93
N LEU A 302 -42.23 10.33 19.08
CA LEU A 302 -41.72 11.69 19.32
C LEU A 302 -40.21 11.74 19.24
N LYS A 303 -39.53 10.75 19.82
CA LYS A 303 -38.08 10.65 19.78
C LYS A 303 -37.57 10.52 18.34
N ALA A 304 -38.18 9.65 17.53
CA ALA A 304 -37.82 9.51 16.11
C ALA A 304 -38.09 10.79 15.31
N TYR A 305 -39.23 11.45 15.54
CA TYR A 305 -39.57 12.73 14.90
C TYR A 305 -38.54 13.83 15.22
N LEU A 306 -38.10 13.91 16.49
CA LEU A 306 -37.06 14.84 16.90
C LEU A 306 -35.67 14.47 16.35
N MET A 307 -35.36 13.18 16.18
CA MET A 307 -34.12 12.74 15.52
C MET A 307 -34.06 13.20 14.06
N MET A 308 -35.19 13.17 13.34
CA MET A 308 -35.28 13.69 11.97
C MET A 308 -35.08 15.21 11.91
N ALA A 309 -35.43 15.94 12.97
CA ALA A 309 -35.26 17.39 13.07
C ALA A 309 -33.90 17.82 13.65
N GLN A 310 -33.23 16.93 14.41
CA GLN A 310 -31.94 17.17 15.07
C GLN A 310 -30.89 16.16 14.57
N PRO A 311 -30.21 16.45 13.45
CA PRO A 311 -29.26 15.52 12.82
C PRO A 311 -28.19 14.94 13.74
N ALA A 312 -27.65 15.77 14.65
CA ALA A 312 -26.61 15.35 15.60
C ALA A 312 -27.07 14.25 16.58
N LYS A 313 -28.38 14.05 16.76
CA LYS A 313 -28.95 13.03 17.65
C LYS A 313 -29.55 11.84 16.91
N ALA A 314 -29.38 11.79 15.59
CA ALA A 314 -29.92 10.71 14.78
C ALA A 314 -29.29 9.36 15.18
N ASN A 315 -30.12 8.35 15.39
CA ASN A 315 -29.67 6.97 15.59
C ASN A 315 -30.34 6.09 14.54
N ALA A 316 -29.54 5.52 13.66
CA ALA A 316 -30.06 4.83 12.48
C ALA A 316 -30.91 3.60 12.82
N VAL A 317 -30.45 2.78 13.76
CA VAL A 317 -31.13 1.55 14.18
C VAL A 317 -32.47 1.87 14.86
N PHE A 318 -32.47 2.84 15.78
CA PHE A 318 -33.68 3.24 16.48
C PHE A 318 -34.70 3.86 15.52
N MET A 319 -34.24 4.78 14.66
CA MET A 319 -35.12 5.53 13.77
C MET A 319 -35.72 4.63 12.69
N SER A 320 -34.92 3.75 12.06
CA SER A 320 -35.44 2.82 11.04
C SER A 320 -36.47 1.87 11.64
N ARG A 321 -36.21 1.33 12.85
CA ARG A 321 -37.16 0.45 13.55
C ARG A 321 -38.47 1.16 13.86
N VAL A 322 -38.43 2.32 14.50
CA VAL A 322 -39.65 3.08 14.86
C VAL A 322 -40.42 3.49 13.61
N LEU A 323 -39.74 3.90 12.53
CA LEU A 323 -40.41 4.27 11.29
C LEU A 323 -41.08 3.06 10.62
N MET A 324 -40.42 1.89 10.55
CA MET A 324 -41.04 0.68 10.01
C MET A 324 -42.22 0.18 10.85
N GLU A 325 -42.15 0.28 12.18
CA GLU A 325 -43.26 -0.06 13.08
C GLU A 325 -44.50 0.84 12.85
N ASN A 326 -44.27 2.12 12.52
CA ASN A 326 -45.35 3.11 12.35
C ASN A 326 -45.80 3.28 10.89
N TRP A 327 -44.99 2.80 9.94
CA TRP A 327 -45.23 2.83 8.50
C TRP A 327 -45.11 1.41 7.88
N PRO A 328 -45.95 0.44 8.28
CA PRO A 328 -45.80 -0.95 7.86
C PRO A 328 -46.20 -1.21 6.40
N GLN A 329 -47.07 -0.37 5.84
CA GLN A 329 -47.53 -0.40 4.45
C GLN A 329 -47.44 1.00 3.87
N ARG A 330 -47.12 1.07 2.58
CA ARG A 330 -47.00 2.34 1.86
C ARG A 330 -47.95 2.37 0.68
N ALA A 331 -48.84 3.37 0.68
CA ALA A 331 -49.77 3.59 -0.42
C ALA A 331 -49.02 3.73 -1.76
N GLY A 332 -49.47 3.02 -2.79
CA GLY A 332 -48.87 3.02 -4.12
C GLY A 332 -47.63 2.11 -4.29
N VAL A 333 -47.31 1.28 -3.29
CA VAL A 333 -46.20 0.32 -3.30
C VAL A 333 -46.70 -1.05 -2.83
N THR A 334 -46.19 -2.14 -3.39
CA THR A 334 -46.54 -3.48 -2.92
C THR A 334 -45.92 -3.77 -1.54
N ASP A 335 -46.64 -4.47 -0.68
CA ASP A 335 -46.20 -4.79 0.69
C ASP A 335 -44.84 -5.51 0.71
N GLY A 336 -44.64 -6.48 -0.18
CA GLY A 336 -43.38 -7.21 -0.27
C GLY A 336 -42.19 -6.33 -0.67
N LEU A 337 -42.39 -5.35 -1.54
CA LEU A 337 -41.33 -4.41 -1.93
C LEU A 337 -40.99 -3.48 -0.76
N TRP A 338 -42.01 -2.94 -0.07
CA TRP A 338 -41.80 -2.02 1.05
C TRP A 338 -41.15 -2.73 2.24
N GLN A 339 -41.55 -3.95 2.58
CA GLN A 339 -40.93 -4.70 3.67
C GLN A 339 -39.46 -5.06 3.39
N ASN A 340 -39.12 -5.34 2.12
CA ASN A 340 -37.75 -5.67 1.73
C ASN A 340 -36.82 -4.44 1.63
N THR A 341 -37.34 -3.29 1.17
CA THR A 341 -36.52 -2.11 0.87
C THR A 341 -36.69 -0.96 1.88
N GLY A 342 -37.83 -0.85 2.54
CA GLY A 342 -38.18 0.27 3.42
C GLY A 342 -37.20 0.45 4.59
N GLU A 343 -36.86 -0.63 5.29
CA GLU A 343 -35.93 -0.54 6.43
C GLU A 343 -34.55 -0.06 6.00
N SER A 344 -34.03 -0.56 4.87
CA SER A 344 -32.72 -0.16 4.37
C SER A 344 -32.72 1.29 3.86
N LEU A 345 -33.78 1.71 3.15
CA LEU A 345 -33.97 3.10 2.73
C LEU A 345 -33.97 4.06 3.92
N LEU A 346 -34.73 3.73 4.97
CA LEU A 346 -34.85 4.53 6.19
C LEU A 346 -33.55 4.54 7.01
N ARG A 347 -32.90 3.38 7.16
CA ARG A 347 -31.64 3.23 7.87
C ARG A 347 -30.53 4.04 7.21
N PHE A 348 -30.40 3.96 5.88
CA PHE A 348 -29.40 4.72 5.13
C PHE A 348 -29.63 6.23 5.32
N TYR A 349 -30.86 6.72 5.16
CA TYR A 349 -31.19 8.12 5.44
C TYR A 349 -30.78 8.53 6.86
N ALA A 350 -31.10 7.71 7.85
CA ALA A 350 -30.81 7.97 9.25
C ALA A 350 -29.31 7.97 9.58
N GLN A 351 -28.54 7.08 8.94
CA GLN A 351 -27.10 6.93 9.12
C GLN A 351 -26.32 8.12 8.58
N HIS A 352 -26.75 8.66 7.44
CA HIS A 352 -26.10 9.80 6.80
C HIS A 352 -26.63 11.18 7.25
N LEU A 353 -27.72 11.21 8.02
CA LEU A 353 -28.31 12.46 8.53
C LEU A 353 -27.31 13.33 9.33
N PRO A 354 -26.46 12.80 10.24
CA PRO A 354 -25.47 13.61 10.96
C PRO A 354 -24.43 14.28 10.04
N GLN A 355 -24.07 13.62 8.93
CA GLN A 355 -23.10 14.11 7.95
C GLN A 355 -23.70 15.15 6.99
N HIS A 356 -25.03 15.18 6.88
CA HIS A 356 -25.76 16.11 6.01
C HIS A 356 -26.88 16.85 6.77
N PRO A 357 -26.54 17.87 7.58
CA PRO A 357 -27.51 18.58 8.42
C PRO A 357 -28.68 19.23 7.66
N ASP A 358 -28.48 19.57 6.38
CA ASP A 358 -29.49 20.16 5.50
C ASP A 358 -30.65 19.22 5.18
N TRP A 359 -30.50 17.92 5.47
CA TRP A 359 -31.55 16.93 5.24
C TRP A 359 -32.61 16.91 6.33
N LYS A 360 -32.42 17.65 7.43
CA LYS A 360 -33.37 17.71 8.54
C LYS A 360 -34.79 18.11 8.11
N ILE A 361 -35.77 17.68 8.88
CA ILE A 361 -37.14 18.19 8.77
C ILE A 361 -37.32 19.45 9.64
N THR A 362 -38.34 20.24 9.31
CA THR A 362 -38.86 21.28 10.19
C THR A 362 -39.91 20.66 11.11
N ALA A 363 -39.58 20.52 12.40
CA ALA A 363 -40.52 19.98 13.38
C ALA A 363 -41.62 21.01 13.72
N ASP A 364 -42.85 20.53 13.87
CA ASP A 364 -43.94 21.32 14.46
C ASP A 364 -43.70 21.52 15.96
N ALA A 365 -43.31 22.74 16.33
CA ALA A 365 -43.03 23.09 17.72
C ALA A 365 -44.27 22.99 18.63
N GLY A 366 -45.46 23.29 18.09
CA GLY A 366 -46.73 23.19 18.81
C GLY A 366 -47.00 21.73 19.20
N LEU A 367 -47.04 20.85 18.20
CA LEU A 367 -47.26 19.41 18.42
C LEU A 367 -46.21 18.80 19.37
N VAL A 368 -44.93 19.12 19.16
CA VAL A 368 -43.84 18.61 20.02
C VAL A 368 -44.03 19.04 21.48
N SER A 369 -44.40 20.30 21.71
CA SER A 369 -44.62 20.82 23.07
C SER A 369 -45.81 20.13 23.76
N GLU A 370 -46.88 19.90 23.01
CA GLU A 370 -48.10 19.28 23.52
C GLU A 370 -47.88 17.80 23.86
N VAL A 371 -47.27 17.04 22.95
CA VAL A 371 -46.92 15.63 23.20
C VAL A 371 -46.00 15.53 24.42
N ARG A 372 -44.96 16.38 24.50
CA ARG A 372 -44.02 16.37 25.64
C ARG A 372 -44.73 16.66 26.96
N ARG A 373 -45.64 17.64 26.98
CA ARG A 373 -46.45 17.96 28.17
C ARG A 373 -47.27 16.76 28.61
N ILE A 374 -48.01 16.12 27.71
CA ILE A 374 -48.87 14.96 28.04
C ILE A 374 -48.01 13.79 28.56
N LEU A 375 -46.88 13.50 27.90
CA LEU A 375 -45.96 12.45 28.35
C LEU A 375 -45.43 12.72 29.76
N LEU A 376 -45.00 13.95 30.05
CA LEU A 376 -44.48 14.33 31.37
C LEU A 376 -45.55 14.28 32.45
N THR A 377 -46.77 14.74 32.18
CA THR A 377 -47.87 14.68 33.16
C THR A 377 -48.21 13.24 33.53
N GLN A 378 -48.28 12.32 32.55
CA GLN A 378 -48.58 10.92 32.84
C GLN A 378 -47.44 10.18 33.54
N LEU A 379 -46.18 10.48 33.19
CA LEU A 379 -45.00 9.96 33.90
C LEU A 379 -44.96 10.47 35.35
N GLY A 380 -45.26 11.76 35.55
CA GLY A 380 -45.36 12.37 36.87
C GLY A 380 -46.42 11.73 37.76
N GLN A 381 -47.60 11.44 37.21
CA GLN A 381 -48.68 10.75 37.96
C GLN A 381 -48.26 9.35 38.41
N ARG A 382 -47.65 8.55 37.52
CA ARG A 382 -47.23 7.18 37.86
C ARG A 382 -46.08 7.16 38.86
N ASN A 383 -45.14 8.10 38.73
CA ASN A 383 -44.06 8.25 39.70
C ASN A 383 -44.60 8.73 41.05
N ALA A 384 -45.57 9.65 41.06
CA ALA A 384 -46.22 10.09 42.29
C ALA A 384 -46.93 8.93 43.01
N GLU A 385 -47.65 8.05 42.32
CA GLU A 385 -48.26 6.86 42.93
C GLU A 385 -47.23 5.91 43.54
N ALA A 386 -46.15 5.60 42.82
CA ALA A 386 -45.07 4.74 43.32
C ALA A 386 -44.32 5.38 44.50
N THR A 387 -44.04 6.69 44.43
CA THR A 387 -43.40 7.45 45.51
C THR A 387 -44.33 7.58 46.72
N LEU A 388 -45.64 7.74 46.53
CA LEU A 388 -46.62 7.76 47.63
C LEU A 388 -46.69 6.41 48.33
N TYR A 389 -46.76 5.30 47.59
CA TYR A 389 -46.73 3.96 48.16
C TYR A 389 -45.43 3.71 48.94
N GLN A 390 -44.28 4.06 48.36
CA GLN A 390 -42.99 3.89 49.01
C GLN A 390 -42.83 4.80 50.23
N LYS A 391 -43.37 6.02 50.19
CA LYS A 391 -43.41 6.94 51.34
C LYS A 391 -44.31 6.42 52.45
N MET A 392 -45.48 5.86 52.11
CA MET A 392 -46.34 5.19 53.11
C MET A 392 -45.62 4.01 53.74
N LEU A 393 -44.97 3.14 52.95
CA LEU A 393 -44.18 2.03 53.51
C LEU A 393 -43.05 2.53 54.42
N GLN A 394 -42.31 3.58 54.04
CA GLN A 394 -41.25 4.16 54.87
C GLN A 394 -41.78 4.79 56.17
N GLN A 395 -43.00 5.34 56.15
CA GLN A 395 -43.63 5.90 57.33
C GLN A 395 -44.13 4.83 58.30
N VAL A 396 -44.59 3.69 57.78
CA VAL A 396 -45.15 2.58 58.57
C VAL A 396 -44.05 1.63 59.09
N ALA A 397 -42.95 1.46 58.34
CA ALA A 397 -41.87 0.52 58.68
C ALA A 397 -41.29 0.66 60.10
N PRO A 398 -41.06 1.87 60.67
CA PRO A 398 -40.50 2.01 62.01
C PRO A 398 -41.48 1.64 63.14
N SER A 399 -42.79 1.64 62.87
CA SER A 399 -43.83 1.46 63.88
C SER A 399 -44.20 0.00 64.16
N TYR A 400 -43.78 -0.92 63.30
CA TYR A 400 -44.10 -2.35 63.42
C TYR A 400 -42.83 -3.18 63.25
N GLY A 401 -42.47 -3.95 64.28
CA GLY A 401 -41.32 -4.84 64.25
C GLY A 401 -41.53 -6.04 63.33
N ASP A 402 -40.44 -6.59 62.80
CA ASP A 402 -40.48 -7.75 61.90
C ASP A 402 -41.00 -9.00 62.60
N LEU A 403 -41.88 -9.73 61.91
CA LEU A 403 -42.56 -10.92 62.43
C LEU A 403 -41.77 -12.17 62.05
N GLY A 404 -41.13 -12.80 63.04
CA GLY A 404 -40.41 -14.05 62.88
C GLY A 404 -41.27 -15.30 63.08
N LEU A 405 -40.78 -16.46 62.61
CA LEU A 405 -41.49 -17.75 62.71
C LEU A 405 -41.98 -18.08 64.13
N ALA A 406 -41.16 -17.78 65.15
CA ALA A 406 -41.50 -18.03 66.55
C ALA A 406 -42.69 -17.20 67.04
N GLN A 407 -42.91 -16.01 66.48
CA GLN A 407 -44.05 -15.16 66.81
C GLN A 407 -45.32 -15.61 66.07
N MET A 408 -45.18 -16.22 64.88
CA MET A 408 -46.30 -16.75 64.10
C MET A 408 -46.88 -18.05 64.68
N THR A 409 -46.06 -18.86 65.36
CA THR A 409 -46.48 -20.16 65.91
C THR A 409 -47.00 -20.07 67.34
N GLY A 410 -47.01 -18.88 67.93
CA GLY A 410 -47.54 -18.62 69.27
C GLY A 410 -46.92 -19.51 70.34
N ALA A 411 -47.76 -20.25 71.07
CA ALA A 411 -47.33 -21.17 72.14
C ALA A 411 -46.93 -22.57 71.62
N THR A 412 -47.06 -22.85 70.32
CA THR A 412 -46.69 -24.14 69.73
C THR A 412 -45.22 -24.13 69.31
N ASP A 413 -44.42 -25.04 69.85
CA ASP A 413 -42.99 -25.14 69.51
C ASP A 413 -42.79 -25.78 68.12
N ALA A 414 -42.80 -24.94 67.09
CA ALA A 414 -42.57 -25.36 65.70
C ALA A 414 -41.09 -25.51 65.34
N ARG A 415 -40.15 -25.16 66.25
CA ARG A 415 -38.70 -25.12 65.96
C ARG A 415 -38.08 -26.48 65.62
N ARG A 416 -38.76 -27.57 65.97
CA ARG A 416 -38.33 -28.95 65.67
C ARG A 416 -38.76 -29.44 64.29
N LEU A 417 -39.77 -28.82 63.68
CA LEU A 417 -40.34 -29.23 62.38
C LEU A 417 -40.01 -28.25 61.26
N PHE A 418 -39.90 -26.94 61.58
CA PHE A 418 -39.60 -25.90 60.61
C PHE A 418 -38.55 -24.92 61.17
N SER A 419 -37.54 -24.59 60.37
CA SER A 419 -36.54 -23.56 60.67
C SER A 419 -36.38 -22.62 59.48
N THR A 420 -36.39 -21.32 59.72
CA THR A 420 -36.11 -20.30 58.70
C THR A 420 -35.52 -19.05 59.36
N ASN A 421 -34.58 -18.43 58.65
CA ASN A 421 -33.98 -17.14 59.03
C ASN A 421 -34.68 -15.96 58.34
N GLN A 422 -35.67 -16.22 57.48
CA GLN A 422 -36.45 -15.18 56.83
C GLN A 422 -37.53 -14.65 57.77
N VAL A 423 -37.67 -13.34 57.83
CA VAL A 423 -38.69 -12.63 58.60
C VAL A 423 -39.65 -11.91 57.65
N VAL A 424 -40.90 -11.76 58.06
CA VAL A 424 -41.87 -10.92 57.33
C VAL A 424 -41.77 -9.51 57.89
N PRO A 425 -41.46 -8.48 57.06
CA PRO A 425 -41.36 -7.12 57.54
C PRO A 425 -42.65 -6.67 58.24
N GLY A 426 -42.52 -6.01 59.39
CA GLY A 426 -43.65 -5.68 60.26
C GLY A 426 -44.77 -4.90 59.57
N MET A 427 -44.40 -4.04 58.60
CA MET A 427 -45.32 -3.26 57.77
C MET A 427 -46.29 -4.08 56.90
N PHE A 428 -46.05 -5.38 56.71
CA PHE A 428 -46.92 -6.28 55.95
C PHE A 428 -47.78 -7.20 56.84
N THR A 429 -47.77 -6.98 58.15
CA THR A 429 -48.59 -7.76 59.08
C THR A 429 -50.03 -7.24 59.13
N ARG A 430 -50.98 -8.12 59.54
CA ARG A 430 -52.39 -7.73 59.74
C ARG A 430 -52.55 -6.56 60.73
N GLN A 431 -51.72 -6.53 61.77
CA GLN A 431 -51.70 -5.46 62.77
C GLN A 431 -51.29 -4.11 62.16
N ALA A 432 -50.35 -4.11 61.22
CA ALA A 432 -49.96 -2.91 60.48
C ALA A 432 -51.08 -2.43 59.53
N TRP A 433 -51.79 -3.37 58.90
CA TRP A 433 -52.93 -3.06 58.02
C TRP A 433 -54.09 -2.42 58.79
N GLU A 434 -54.55 -3.04 59.88
CA GLU A 434 -55.67 -2.56 60.68
C GLU A 434 -55.37 -1.26 61.45
N GLY A 435 -54.09 -1.00 61.76
CA GLY A 435 -53.67 0.20 62.49
C GLY A 435 -53.38 1.44 61.63
N GLN A 436 -53.20 1.30 60.32
CA GLN A 436 -52.78 2.41 59.43
C GLN A 436 -53.70 2.62 58.22
N VAL A 437 -54.49 1.62 57.82
CA VAL A 437 -55.45 1.73 56.71
C VAL A 437 -56.85 1.93 57.28
N GLN A 438 -57.27 3.19 57.38
CA GLN A 438 -58.66 3.62 57.63
C GLN A 438 -59.17 4.46 56.46
#